data_AF-A0A165P5F8-F1
#
_entry.id   AF-A0A165P5F8-F1
#
_cell.length_a   1.000
_cell.length_b   1.000
_cell.length_c   1.000
_cell.angle_alpha   90.00
_cell.angle_beta   90.00
_cell.angle_gamma   90.00
#
_symmetry.space_group_name_H-M   'P 1'
#
loop_
_entity.id
_entity.type
_entity.pdbx_description
1 polymer ?
#
loop_
_entity_poly.entity_id
_entity_poly.type
_entity_poly.pdbx_seq_one_letter_code
_entity_poly.pdbx_strand_id
1 'polypeptide(L)'
;MQSVHDEMVQRLYANIALGEDIGQAFEPMASSFRETMLCYKIVSLNSLEYHHMAFLNTKEDMEAKILAAGQSNPLPRFAKFAPLNGLIHTEDFISQDEVRDTDFFDKVFSDYGVFDRVRGFMIHRQGMDAAMVSVAVQSDFGGPDAVQLDHTLETVRPHFQNAFSVALHLEQRRGLTDAYSFWLDRIPSAAFILDQGHHVAFANKQAEVFFGSSQSFFIDRRGEVSSRHNAHRKLFEDAIVQCRTSGKPLGPLVLTGEAAPNPFFVVMPINVLSETPVYLAPFVRGPQPLLCMIMDPGDQPLAELENLQHYFGVSKREAELLQYLVRGASVGETSHALEISYNTARNHMARIADKVSVNSQSELVRLASDLAARVPRQRVR
;
A
#
# COMPACT_ATOMS: atom_id res chain seq x y z
N MET A 1 34.55 -19.61 -16.18
CA MET A 1 33.48 -19.72 -15.18
C MET A 1 33.56 -18.67 -14.10
N GLN A 2 34.73 -18.38 -13.52
CA GLN A 2 34.88 -17.21 -12.65
C GLN A 2 34.43 -15.91 -13.35
N SER A 3 34.72 -15.78 -14.65
CA SER A 3 34.19 -14.71 -15.50
C SER A 3 32.66 -14.66 -15.60
N VAL A 4 31.98 -15.81 -15.64
CA VAL A 4 30.50 -15.91 -15.75
C VAL A 4 29.87 -15.52 -14.42
N HIS A 5 30.41 -16.01 -13.31
CA HIS A 5 30.02 -15.61 -11.96
C HIS A 5 30.16 -14.09 -11.77
N ASP A 6 31.34 -13.54 -12.06
CA ASP A 6 31.62 -12.13 -11.85
C ASP A 6 30.70 -11.24 -12.71
N GLU A 7 30.41 -11.67 -13.94
CA GLU A 7 29.44 -10.99 -14.80
C GLU A 7 28.01 -11.03 -14.23
N MET A 8 27.55 -12.18 -13.72
CA MET A 8 26.23 -12.27 -13.07
C MET A 8 26.12 -11.36 -11.85
N VAL A 9 27.15 -11.34 -11.01
CA VAL A 9 27.17 -10.49 -9.81
C VAL A 9 27.18 -9.01 -10.19
N GLN A 10 27.97 -8.61 -11.19
CA GLN A 10 27.98 -7.23 -11.69
C GLN A 10 26.61 -6.81 -12.23
N ARG A 11 25.99 -7.65 -13.07
CA ARG A 11 24.63 -7.40 -13.60
C ARG A 11 23.59 -7.31 -12.50
N LEU A 12 23.63 -8.21 -11.51
CA LEU A 12 22.72 -8.20 -10.36
C LEU A 12 22.74 -6.85 -9.63
N TYR A 13 23.93 -6.35 -9.27
CA TYR A 13 24.03 -5.06 -8.57
C TYR A 13 23.66 -3.87 -9.46
N ALA A 14 23.95 -3.92 -10.76
CA ALA A 14 23.52 -2.90 -11.71
C ALA A 14 21.99 -2.84 -11.82
N ASN A 15 21.32 -3.98 -11.97
CA ASN A 15 19.86 -4.06 -12.07
C ASN A 15 19.20 -3.51 -10.79
N ILE A 16 19.73 -3.86 -9.61
CA ILE A 16 19.23 -3.32 -8.35
C ILE A 16 19.39 -1.79 -8.27
N ALA A 17 20.55 -1.27 -8.68
CA ALA A 17 20.80 0.17 -8.67
C ALA A 17 19.86 0.94 -9.64
N LEU A 18 19.47 0.31 -10.76
CA LEU A 18 18.55 0.85 -11.75
C LEU A 18 17.07 0.58 -11.44
N GLY A 19 16.77 -0.24 -10.42
CA GLY A 19 15.40 -0.68 -10.11
C GLY A 19 14.82 -1.69 -11.11
N GLU A 20 15.68 -2.32 -11.90
CA GLU A 20 15.32 -3.31 -12.93
C GLU A 20 15.18 -4.71 -12.35
N ASP A 21 14.56 -5.61 -13.14
CA ASP A 21 14.39 -7.01 -12.81
C ASP A 21 15.74 -7.73 -12.68
N ILE A 22 15.96 -8.39 -11.54
CA ILE A 22 17.18 -9.14 -11.25
C ILE A 22 17.26 -10.48 -12.00
N GLY A 23 16.17 -10.95 -12.62
CA GLY A 23 16.12 -12.17 -13.42
C GLY A 23 17.10 -12.15 -14.61
N GLN A 24 17.31 -10.98 -15.23
CA GLN A 24 18.24 -10.81 -16.35
C GLN A 24 19.72 -10.97 -15.93
N ALA A 25 20.03 -10.89 -14.63
CA ALA A 25 21.37 -11.18 -14.14
C ALA A 25 21.78 -12.65 -14.33
N PHE A 26 20.82 -13.54 -14.62
CA PHE A 26 21.09 -14.95 -14.92
C PHE A 26 21.42 -15.24 -16.39
N GLU A 27 21.36 -14.27 -17.31
CA GLU A 27 21.68 -14.47 -18.74
C GLU A 27 23.04 -15.16 -19.01
N PRO A 28 24.15 -14.82 -18.33
CA PRO A 28 25.43 -15.50 -18.55
C PRO A 28 25.39 -16.99 -18.19
N MET A 29 24.65 -17.36 -17.13
CA MET A 29 24.44 -18.75 -16.74
C MET A 29 23.54 -19.48 -17.73
N ALA A 30 22.42 -18.87 -18.12
CA ALA A 30 21.52 -19.44 -19.13
C ALA A 30 22.26 -19.71 -20.46
N SER A 31 23.16 -18.82 -20.86
CA SER A 31 24.00 -18.99 -22.05
C SER A 31 24.98 -20.16 -21.95
N SER A 32 25.41 -20.50 -20.73
CA SER A 32 26.32 -21.62 -20.44
C SER A 32 25.58 -22.97 -20.39
N PHE A 33 24.30 -22.97 -20.01
CA PHE A 33 23.46 -24.16 -19.89
C PHE A 33 22.23 -24.09 -20.83
N ARG A 34 22.48 -24.08 -22.14
CA ARG A 34 21.44 -23.82 -23.17
C ARG A 34 20.30 -24.84 -23.21
N GLU A 35 20.55 -26.06 -22.79
CA GLU A 35 19.57 -27.16 -22.74
C GLU A 35 18.69 -27.11 -21.48
N THR A 36 18.88 -26.12 -20.61
CA THR A 36 18.12 -25.95 -19.37
C THR A 36 17.20 -24.74 -19.48
N MET A 37 16.05 -24.79 -18.81
CA MET A 37 15.15 -23.63 -18.70
C MET A 37 15.31 -22.98 -17.33
N LEU A 38 15.65 -21.70 -17.30
CA LEU A 38 15.75 -20.95 -16.05
C LEU A 38 14.50 -20.10 -15.82
N CYS A 39 14.03 -20.08 -14.58
CA CYS A 39 12.92 -19.27 -14.13
C CYS A 39 13.27 -18.60 -12.80
N TYR A 40 13.35 -17.26 -12.81
CA TYR A 40 13.27 -16.43 -11.62
C TYR A 40 11.79 -16.13 -11.36
N LYS A 41 11.32 -16.35 -10.13
CA LYS A 41 9.91 -16.19 -9.80
C LYS A 41 9.68 -15.74 -8.38
N ILE A 42 8.53 -15.10 -8.19
CA ILE A 42 7.97 -14.78 -6.88
C ILE A 42 6.57 -15.36 -6.81
N VAL A 43 6.34 -16.18 -5.78
CA VAL A 43 5.12 -16.97 -5.67
C VAL A 43 4.61 -16.96 -4.23
N SER A 44 3.30 -16.87 -4.06
CA SER A 44 2.65 -17.17 -2.79
C SER A 44 2.54 -18.68 -2.62
N LEU A 45 3.25 -19.23 -1.65
CA LEU A 45 3.25 -20.67 -1.34
C LEU A 45 1.88 -21.14 -0.83
N ASN A 46 0.95 -20.25 -0.44
CA ASN A 46 -0.39 -20.63 -0.03
C ASN A 46 -1.34 -20.77 -1.23
N SER A 47 -1.53 -19.68 -1.98
CA SER A 47 -2.46 -19.64 -3.12
C SER A 47 -1.86 -20.20 -4.41
N LEU A 48 -0.54 -20.40 -4.46
CA LEU A 48 0.23 -20.71 -5.66
C LEU A 48 0.09 -19.66 -6.78
N GLU A 49 -0.25 -18.43 -6.38
CA GLU A 49 -0.29 -17.28 -7.28
C GLU A 49 1.12 -16.73 -7.52
N TYR A 50 1.45 -16.48 -8.78
CA TYR A 50 2.73 -15.94 -9.19
C TYR A 50 2.64 -14.42 -9.26
N HIS A 51 3.38 -13.73 -8.40
CA HIS A 51 3.46 -12.27 -8.41
C HIS A 51 4.38 -11.75 -9.51
N HIS A 52 5.35 -12.59 -9.91
CA HIS A 52 6.34 -12.26 -10.93
C HIS A 52 7.00 -13.53 -11.46
N MET A 53 7.28 -13.57 -12.77
CA MET A 53 8.09 -14.59 -13.42
C MET A 53 8.95 -13.97 -14.52
N ALA A 54 10.19 -14.40 -14.60
CA ALA A 54 11.11 -14.10 -15.68
C ALA A 54 11.79 -15.40 -16.11
N PHE A 55 11.76 -15.69 -17.41
CA PHE A 55 12.29 -16.93 -17.98
C PHE A 55 13.48 -16.66 -18.89
N LEU A 56 14.43 -17.59 -18.90
CA LEU A 56 15.53 -17.66 -19.86
C LEU A 56 15.57 -19.07 -20.46
N ASN A 57 16.05 -19.18 -21.70
CA ASN A 57 16.07 -20.42 -22.49
C ASN A 57 14.68 -21.08 -22.65
N THR A 58 13.67 -20.28 -22.96
CA THR A 58 12.29 -20.77 -23.20
C THR A 58 11.69 -20.13 -24.46
N LYS A 59 10.55 -20.67 -24.94
CA LYS A 59 9.73 -20.01 -25.97
C LYS A 59 8.76 -19.02 -25.31
N GLU A 60 8.16 -18.15 -26.11
CA GLU A 60 7.32 -17.02 -25.68
C GLU A 60 6.02 -17.43 -24.92
N ASP A 61 5.62 -18.72 -24.92
CA ASP A 61 4.36 -19.19 -24.35
C ASP A 61 4.46 -19.79 -22.92
N MET A 62 5.66 -19.91 -22.36
CA MET A 62 5.91 -20.66 -21.12
C MET A 62 5.20 -20.06 -19.90
N GLU A 63 5.19 -18.73 -19.78
CA GLU A 63 4.49 -18.04 -18.69
C GLU A 63 3.00 -18.38 -18.69
N ALA A 64 2.36 -18.31 -19.86
CA ALA A 64 0.95 -18.63 -20.03
C ALA A 64 0.65 -20.10 -19.70
N LYS A 65 1.54 -21.03 -20.08
CA LYS A 65 1.40 -22.47 -19.75
C LYS A 65 1.48 -22.73 -18.25
N ILE A 66 2.44 -22.11 -17.55
CA ILE A 66 2.58 -22.25 -16.10
C ILE A 66 1.36 -21.67 -15.38
N LEU A 67 0.88 -20.50 -15.80
CA LEU A 67 -0.34 -19.90 -15.25
C LEU A 67 -1.58 -20.77 -15.50
N ALA A 68 -1.72 -21.35 -16.69
CA ALA A 68 -2.83 -22.23 -17.04
C ALA A 68 -2.82 -23.55 -16.25
N ALA A 69 -1.64 -24.09 -15.94
CA ALA A 69 -1.50 -25.26 -15.08
C ALA A 69 -1.85 -24.92 -13.61
N GLY A 70 -1.47 -23.72 -13.15
CA GLY A 70 -1.87 -23.18 -11.86
C GLY A 70 -1.60 -24.14 -10.70
N GLN A 71 -2.66 -24.53 -9.98
CA GLN A 71 -2.59 -25.41 -8.81
C GLN A 71 -2.16 -26.85 -9.12
N SER A 72 -2.14 -27.27 -10.40
CA SER A 72 -1.64 -28.60 -10.76
C SER A 72 -0.12 -28.70 -10.69
N ASN A 73 0.60 -27.56 -10.63
CA ASN A 73 2.05 -27.55 -10.49
C ASN A 73 2.47 -28.02 -9.08
N PRO A 74 3.11 -29.20 -8.94
CA PRO A 74 3.52 -29.70 -7.64
C PRO A 74 4.74 -28.95 -7.07
N LEU A 75 5.56 -28.34 -7.94
CA LEU A 75 6.90 -27.88 -7.60
C LEU A 75 6.94 -26.74 -6.57
N PRO A 76 6.09 -25.69 -6.65
CA PRO A 76 6.09 -24.62 -5.66
C PRO A 76 5.76 -25.10 -4.24
N ARG A 77 5.03 -26.23 -4.08
CA ARG A 77 4.66 -26.75 -2.75
C ARG A 77 5.89 -27.23 -1.98
N PHE A 78 6.88 -27.80 -2.68
CA PHE A 78 8.13 -28.27 -2.05
C PHE A 78 8.98 -27.12 -1.53
N ALA A 79 8.85 -25.92 -2.10
CA ALA A 79 9.54 -24.73 -1.60
C ALA A 79 9.12 -24.34 -0.17
N LYS A 80 8.00 -24.87 0.36
CA LYS A 80 7.66 -24.72 1.79
C LYS A 80 8.65 -25.41 2.71
N PHE A 81 9.20 -26.53 2.28
CA PHE A 81 10.11 -27.39 3.06
C PHE A 81 11.58 -27.22 2.68
N ALA A 82 11.84 -26.60 1.53
CA ALA A 82 13.17 -26.32 1.04
C ALA A 82 14.00 -25.44 2.00
N PRO A 83 15.32 -25.67 2.10
CA PRO A 83 16.22 -24.85 2.89
C PRO A 83 16.38 -23.45 2.28
N LEU A 84 16.45 -22.41 3.11
CA LEU A 84 16.83 -21.07 2.66
C LEU A 84 18.32 -21.03 2.27
N ASN A 85 19.16 -21.76 3.00
CA ASN A 85 20.62 -21.70 2.89
C ASN A 85 21.23 -22.92 2.19
N GLY A 86 20.58 -23.44 1.16
CA GLY A 86 21.11 -24.54 0.36
C GLY A 86 20.43 -24.64 -0.99
N LEU A 87 20.96 -25.55 -1.82
CA LEU A 87 20.32 -25.91 -3.07
C LEU A 87 19.05 -26.71 -2.82
N ILE A 88 18.15 -26.59 -3.77
CA ILE A 88 16.89 -27.31 -3.85
C ILE A 88 17.03 -28.25 -5.04
N HIS A 89 16.89 -29.55 -4.79
CA HIS A 89 16.79 -30.57 -5.81
C HIS A 89 15.40 -31.20 -5.69
N THR A 90 14.57 -31.11 -6.73
CA THR A 90 13.20 -31.65 -6.65
C THR A 90 13.19 -33.16 -6.49
N GLU A 91 14.23 -33.85 -6.98
CA GLU A 91 14.43 -35.29 -6.78
C GLU A 91 14.48 -35.72 -5.30
N ASP A 92 14.74 -34.80 -4.37
CA ASP A 92 14.69 -35.08 -2.92
C ASP A 92 13.24 -35.14 -2.38
N PHE A 93 12.25 -34.66 -3.14
CA PHE A 93 10.85 -34.51 -2.71
C PHE A 93 9.85 -35.27 -3.58
N ILE A 94 10.11 -35.40 -4.88
CA ILE A 94 9.25 -36.08 -5.85
C ILE A 94 10.12 -36.81 -6.88
N SER A 95 9.77 -38.05 -7.21
CA SER A 95 10.50 -38.83 -8.21
C SER A 95 10.20 -38.33 -9.63
N GLN A 96 11.10 -38.60 -10.57
CA GLN A 96 10.91 -38.23 -11.99
C GLN A 96 9.65 -38.86 -12.59
N ASP A 97 9.36 -40.11 -12.24
CA ASP A 97 8.18 -40.82 -12.73
C ASP A 97 6.88 -40.19 -12.18
N GLU A 98 6.88 -39.77 -10.90
CA GLU A 98 5.75 -39.05 -10.32
C GLU A 98 5.55 -37.67 -10.95
N VAL A 99 6.62 -36.95 -11.29
CA VAL A 99 6.51 -35.67 -12.01
C VAL A 99 5.88 -35.88 -13.39
N ARG A 100 6.32 -36.91 -14.13
CA ARG A 100 5.80 -37.24 -15.47
C ARG A 100 4.34 -37.67 -15.47
N ASP A 101 3.85 -38.23 -14.37
CA ASP A 101 2.45 -38.64 -14.20
C ASP A 101 1.52 -37.47 -13.77
N THR A 102 2.02 -36.23 -13.76
CA THR A 102 1.20 -35.06 -13.40
C THR A 102 0.58 -34.36 -14.61
N ASP A 103 -0.66 -33.88 -14.45
CA ASP A 103 -1.30 -32.93 -15.39
C ASP A 103 -0.41 -31.71 -15.71
N PHE A 104 0.46 -31.32 -14.78
CA PHE A 104 1.39 -30.22 -14.99
C PHE A 104 2.44 -30.55 -16.05
N PHE A 105 3.00 -31.76 -16.02
CA PHE A 105 3.98 -32.21 -17.00
C PHE A 105 3.39 -32.20 -18.42
N ASP A 106 2.18 -32.76 -18.58
CA ASP A 106 1.48 -32.80 -19.87
C ASP A 106 1.12 -31.41 -20.42
N LYS A 107 0.85 -30.44 -19.54
CA LYS A 107 0.47 -29.08 -19.97
C LYS A 107 1.66 -28.17 -20.25
N VAL A 108 2.79 -28.40 -19.56
CA VAL A 108 3.91 -27.45 -19.51
C VAL A 108 5.18 -28.02 -20.11
N PHE A 109 5.55 -29.26 -19.78
CA PHE A 109 6.85 -29.84 -20.12
C PHE A 109 6.82 -30.79 -21.32
N SER A 110 5.66 -31.33 -21.72
CA SER A 110 5.53 -32.24 -22.87
C SER A 110 6.14 -31.69 -24.18
N ASP A 111 6.01 -30.38 -24.41
CA ASP A 111 6.43 -29.70 -25.65
C ASP A 111 7.92 -29.31 -25.68
N TYR A 112 8.65 -29.50 -24.57
CA TYR A 112 9.96 -28.92 -24.32
C TYR A 112 11.09 -29.95 -24.15
N GLY A 113 10.81 -31.23 -24.40
CA GLY A 113 11.71 -32.32 -24.00
C GLY A 113 11.49 -32.63 -22.52
N VAL A 114 11.96 -33.79 -22.07
CA VAL A 114 11.58 -34.42 -20.80
C VAL A 114 12.19 -33.69 -19.59
N PHE A 115 11.84 -32.42 -19.37
CA PHE A 115 12.12 -31.71 -18.11
C PHE A 115 11.36 -32.42 -17.00
N ASP A 116 12.08 -33.18 -16.18
CA ASP A 116 11.51 -33.98 -15.10
C ASP A 116 12.08 -33.60 -13.73
N ARG A 117 13.04 -32.68 -13.70
CA ARG A 117 13.70 -32.21 -12.50
C ARG A 117 13.90 -30.70 -12.53
N VAL A 118 13.91 -30.12 -11.34
CA VAL A 118 14.25 -28.72 -11.13
C VAL A 118 15.30 -28.62 -10.03
N ARG A 119 16.31 -27.80 -10.32
CA ARG A 119 17.37 -27.43 -9.38
C ARG A 119 17.34 -25.93 -9.14
N GLY A 120 17.67 -25.47 -7.93
CA GLY A 120 17.60 -24.03 -7.68
C GLY A 120 17.96 -23.65 -6.26
N PHE A 121 17.66 -22.41 -5.90
CA PHE A 121 17.80 -21.94 -4.53
C PHE A 121 16.80 -20.84 -4.22
N MET A 122 16.56 -20.64 -2.92
CA MET A 122 15.68 -19.59 -2.43
C MET A 122 16.46 -18.28 -2.27
N ILE A 123 15.96 -17.19 -2.87
CA ILE A 123 16.56 -15.86 -2.76
C ILE A 123 16.05 -15.17 -1.49
N HIS A 124 14.74 -15.24 -1.26
CA HIS A 124 14.12 -14.65 -0.08
C HIS A 124 12.80 -15.35 0.25
N ARG A 125 12.43 -15.37 1.53
CA ARG A 125 11.14 -15.87 1.99
C ARG A 125 10.65 -15.05 3.17
N GLN A 126 9.42 -14.55 3.06
CA GLN A 126 8.77 -13.78 4.11
C GLN A 126 7.32 -14.25 4.21
N GLY A 127 6.95 -14.83 5.36
CA GLY A 127 5.63 -15.44 5.54
C GLY A 127 5.37 -16.55 4.50
N MET A 128 4.34 -16.35 3.68
CA MET A 128 3.95 -17.28 2.62
C MET A 128 4.47 -16.91 1.24
N ASP A 129 5.14 -15.77 1.07
CA ASP A 129 5.70 -15.36 -0.21
C ASP A 129 7.19 -15.74 -0.29
N ALA A 130 7.61 -16.23 -1.46
CA ALA A 130 8.98 -16.66 -1.70
C ALA A 130 9.48 -16.19 -3.07
N ALA A 131 10.69 -15.61 -3.08
CA ALA A 131 11.47 -15.33 -4.28
C ALA A 131 12.50 -16.45 -4.44
N MET A 132 12.54 -17.06 -5.63
CA MET A 132 13.44 -18.18 -5.90
C MET A 132 13.87 -18.20 -7.37
N VAL A 133 15.02 -18.84 -7.61
CA VAL A 133 15.44 -19.23 -8.95
C VAL A 133 15.34 -20.73 -9.09
N SER A 134 14.89 -21.17 -10.26
CA SER A 134 14.73 -22.58 -10.62
C SER A 134 15.27 -22.82 -12.01
N VAL A 135 15.96 -23.93 -12.19
CA VAL A 135 16.54 -24.41 -13.45
C VAL A 135 15.94 -25.79 -13.71
N ALA A 136 15.07 -25.89 -14.69
CA ALA A 136 14.53 -27.17 -15.14
C ALA A 136 15.55 -27.88 -16.04
N VAL A 137 15.77 -29.16 -15.76
CA VAL A 137 16.77 -30.00 -16.43
C VAL A 137 16.12 -31.29 -16.93
N GLN A 138 16.64 -31.82 -18.03
CA GLN A 138 16.12 -33.03 -18.67
C GLN A 138 16.60 -34.30 -17.95
N SER A 139 16.02 -35.45 -18.25
CA SER A 139 16.32 -36.75 -17.61
C SER A 139 17.78 -37.19 -17.74
N ASP A 140 18.41 -36.88 -18.87
CA ASP A 140 19.79 -37.23 -19.19
C ASP A 140 20.81 -36.20 -18.68
N PHE A 141 20.33 -35.08 -18.14
CA PHE A 141 21.17 -34.05 -17.53
C PHE A 141 21.85 -34.61 -16.27
N GLY A 142 23.17 -34.83 -16.36
CA GLY A 142 23.94 -35.51 -15.34
C GLY A 142 25.44 -35.33 -15.54
N GLY A 143 26.24 -36.01 -14.72
CA GLY A 143 27.70 -36.00 -14.86
C GLY A 143 28.31 -34.61 -14.58
N PRO A 144 29.34 -34.20 -15.33
CA PRO A 144 30.06 -32.94 -15.10
C PRO A 144 29.17 -31.71 -15.15
N ASP A 145 28.18 -31.66 -16.05
CA ASP A 145 27.31 -30.50 -16.26
C ASP A 145 26.40 -30.27 -15.05
N ALA A 146 25.88 -31.34 -14.44
CA ALA A 146 25.06 -31.26 -13.24
C ALA A 146 25.85 -30.77 -12.02
N VAL A 147 27.07 -31.27 -11.84
CA VAL A 147 27.99 -30.81 -10.77
C VAL A 147 28.36 -29.33 -10.98
N GLN A 148 28.58 -28.94 -12.23
CA GLN A 148 28.95 -27.58 -12.60
C GLN A 148 27.79 -26.59 -12.41
N LEU A 149 26.55 -27.01 -12.72
CA LEU A 149 25.35 -26.23 -12.44
C LEU A 149 25.18 -26.03 -10.93
N ASP A 150 25.25 -27.10 -10.14
CA ASP A 150 25.13 -27.03 -8.67
C ASP A 150 26.20 -26.11 -8.08
N HIS A 151 27.45 -26.22 -8.53
CA HIS A 151 28.53 -25.34 -8.08
C HIS A 151 28.27 -23.88 -8.43
N THR A 152 27.77 -23.60 -9.63
CA THR A 152 27.44 -22.23 -10.07
C THR A 152 26.32 -21.65 -9.21
N LEU A 153 25.23 -22.40 -9.03
CA LEU A 153 24.08 -22.00 -8.20
C LEU A 153 24.49 -21.71 -6.76
N GLU A 154 25.29 -22.59 -6.15
CA GLU A 154 25.73 -22.45 -4.76
C GLU A 154 26.65 -21.24 -4.58
N THR A 155 27.48 -20.92 -5.59
CA THR A 155 28.39 -19.78 -5.55
C THR A 155 27.64 -18.45 -5.68
N VAL A 156 26.65 -18.34 -6.58
CA VAL A 156 25.90 -17.08 -6.79
C VAL A 156 24.82 -16.84 -5.74
N ARG A 157 24.29 -17.90 -5.12
CA ARG A 157 23.24 -17.85 -4.09
C ARG A 157 23.44 -16.75 -3.03
N PRO A 158 24.56 -16.70 -2.29
CA PRO A 158 24.74 -15.66 -1.27
C PRO A 158 24.73 -14.24 -1.85
N HIS A 159 25.19 -14.04 -3.08
CA HIS A 159 25.17 -12.73 -3.73
C HIS A 159 23.74 -12.27 -4.05
N PHE A 160 22.91 -13.16 -4.61
CA PHE A 160 21.49 -12.86 -4.86
C PHE A 160 20.72 -12.63 -3.56
N GLN A 161 20.94 -13.45 -2.53
CA GLN A 161 20.31 -13.28 -1.22
C GLN A 161 20.69 -11.93 -0.58
N ASN A 162 21.97 -11.58 -0.60
CA ASN A 162 22.46 -10.33 -0.02
C ASN A 162 21.96 -9.11 -0.80
N ALA A 163 22.07 -9.13 -2.12
CA ALA A 163 21.67 -8.02 -2.97
C ALA A 163 20.15 -7.77 -2.88
N PHE A 164 19.34 -8.84 -2.93
CA PHE A 164 17.89 -8.76 -2.72
C PHE A 164 17.56 -8.19 -1.34
N SER A 165 18.24 -8.65 -0.30
CA SER A 165 18.07 -8.12 1.06
C SER A 165 18.38 -6.63 1.11
N VAL A 166 19.49 -6.16 0.52
CA VAL A 166 19.84 -4.73 0.47
C VAL A 166 18.76 -3.92 -0.25
N ALA A 167 18.31 -4.39 -1.43
CA ALA A 167 17.26 -3.72 -2.20
C ALA A 167 15.94 -3.63 -1.40
N LEU A 168 15.55 -4.72 -0.74
CA LEU A 168 14.38 -4.77 0.12
C LEU A 168 14.47 -3.77 1.29
N HIS A 169 15.61 -3.74 1.99
CA HIS A 169 15.82 -2.79 3.10
C HIS A 169 15.83 -1.33 2.62
N LEU A 170 16.38 -1.06 1.44
CA LEU A 170 16.35 0.28 0.85
C LEU A 170 14.92 0.71 0.51
N GLU A 171 14.15 -0.16 -0.16
CA GLU A 171 12.75 0.13 -0.51
C GLU A 171 11.85 0.26 0.73
N GLN A 172 12.03 -0.59 1.75
CA GLN A 172 11.31 -0.45 3.02
C GLN A 172 11.63 0.87 3.74
N ARG A 173 12.86 1.39 3.59
CA ARG A 173 13.27 2.70 4.12
C ARG A 173 12.91 3.88 3.23
N ARG A 174 12.61 3.65 1.95
CA ARG A 174 12.21 4.67 0.98
C ARG A 174 10.81 5.23 1.25
N GLY A 175 10.18 4.81 2.35
CA GLY A 175 8.82 5.15 2.69
C GLY A 175 8.61 6.45 3.46
N LEU A 176 7.92 7.39 2.79
CA LEU A 176 6.65 7.97 3.26
C LEU A 176 6.63 9.25 4.12
N THR A 177 7.74 9.87 4.54
CA THR A 177 7.66 11.03 5.46
C THR A 177 7.10 12.32 4.82
N ASP A 178 7.50 12.65 3.59
CA ASP A 178 7.16 13.97 3.01
C ASP A 178 5.93 13.96 2.09
N ALA A 179 5.66 12.85 1.41
CA ALA A 179 4.56 12.77 0.44
C ALA A 179 3.18 12.75 1.10
N TYR A 180 3.03 12.12 2.27
CA TYR A 180 1.73 12.00 2.94
C TYR A 180 1.30 13.26 3.67
N SER A 181 2.21 13.89 4.41
CA SER A 181 1.88 15.08 5.22
C SER A 181 1.24 16.19 4.38
N PHE A 182 1.74 16.42 3.16
CA PHE A 182 1.26 17.53 2.33
C PHE A 182 -0.22 17.42 1.90
N TRP A 183 -0.69 16.25 1.46
CA TRP A 183 -2.09 16.08 1.04
C TRP A 183 -3.01 15.76 2.22
N LEU A 184 -2.50 15.08 3.25
CA LEU A 184 -3.27 14.75 4.45
C LEU A 184 -3.73 16.04 5.16
N ASP A 185 -2.88 17.07 5.21
CA ASP A 185 -3.18 18.39 5.77
C ASP A 185 -4.29 19.15 5.00
N ARG A 186 -4.58 18.77 3.75
CA ARG A 186 -5.62 19.41 2.92
C ARG A 186 -7.01 18.85 3.17
N ILE A 187 -7.13 17.72 3.86
CA ILE A 187 -8.41 17.11 4.19
C ILE A 187 -9.11 17.96 5.26
N PRO A 188 -10.38 18.36 5.05
CA PRO A 188 -11.07 19.28 5.96
C PRO A 188 -11.48 18.64 7.30
N SER A 189 -11.56 17.31 7.36
CA SER A 189 -11.91 16.52 8.55
C SER A 189 -10.67 15.94 9.26
N ALA A 190 -10.86 15.41 10.46
CA ALA A 190 -9.83 14.66 11.18
C ALA A 190 -9.40 13.43 10.37
N ALA A 191 -8.17 13.44 9.85
CA ALA A 191 -7.65 12.39 9.00
C ALA A 191 -6.28 11.92 9.47
N PHE A 192 -6.07 10.61 9.50
CA PHE A 192 -4.81 10.00 9.92
C PHE A 192 -4.55 8.70 9.19
N ILE A 193 -3.28 8.33 9.09
CA ILE A 193 -2.83 7.12 8.42
C ILE A 193 -2.40 6.11 9.47
N LEU A 194 -2.97 4.90 9.39
CA LEU A 194 -2.51 3.76 10.16
C LEU A 194 -1.45 3.00 9.37
N ASP A 195 -0.34 2.70 10.03
CA ASP A 195 0.72 1.85 9.49
C ASP A 195 0.30 0.37 9.44
N GLN A 196 1.27 -0.48 9.12
CA GLN A 196 1.11 -1.93 9.05
C GLN A 196 0.79 -2.58 10.41
N GLY A 197 1.19 -1.96 11.52
CA GLY A 197 1.05 -2.45 12.90
C GLY A 197 -0.13 -1.84 13.67
N HIS A 198 -1.03 -1.11 13.00
CA HIS A 198 -2.17 -0.38 13.60
C HIS A 198 -1.79 0.88 14.39
N HIS A 199 -0.56 1.37 14.23
CA HIS A 199 -0.13 2.62 14.84
C HIS A 199 -0.45 3.81 13.93
N VAL A 200 -0.73 4.96 14.51
CA VAL A 200 -0.89 6.23 13.79
C VAL A 200 0.49 6.70 13.31
N ALA A 201 0.75 6.56 12.01
CA ALA A 201 1.98 7.03 11.39
C ALA A 201 1.95 8.53 11.07
N PHE A 202 0.80 9.03 10.61
CA PHE A 202 0.60 10.43 10.27
C PHE A 202 -0.79 10.86 10.70
N ALA A 203 -0.92 12.10 11.15
CA ALA A 203 -2.20 12.73 11.46
C ALA A 203 -2.17 14.16 10.91
N ASN A 204 -3.29 14.63 10.34
CA ASN A 204 -3.42 16.05 10.05
C ASN A 204 -3.72 16.83 11.33
N LYS A 205 -3.60 18.15 11.25
CA LYS A 205 -3.91 19.06 12.36
C LYS A 205 -5.31 18.85 12.97
N GLN A 206 -6.29 18.45 12.16
CA GLN A 206 -7.66 18.18 12.65
C GLN A 206 -7.72 16.90 13.48
N ALA A 207 -7.02 15.85 13.07
CA ALA A 207 -6.89 14.62 13.84
C ALA A 207 -6.14 14.86 15.14
N GLU A 208 -5.07 15.66 15.14
CA GLU A 208 -4.35 16.05 16.36
C GLU A 208 -5.27 16.77 17.37
N VAL A 209 -6.04 17.75 16.90
CA VAL A 209 -7.03 18.46 17.73
C VAL A 209 -8.10 17.49 18.22
N PHE A 210 -8.61 16.61 17.35
CA PHE A 210 -9.62 15.63 17.70
C PHE A 210 -9.13 14.66 18.79
N PHE A 211 -7.91 14.13 18.68
CA PHE A 211 -7.34 13.25 19.71
C PHE A 211 -7.01 13.99 21.01
N GLY A 212 -6.69 15.29 20.94
CA GLY A 212 -6.42 16.11 22.11
C GLY A 212 -7.66 16.58 22.88
N SER A 213 -8.80 16.69 22.20
CA SER A 213 -10.04 17.28 22.75
C SER A 213 -11.20 16.29 22.92
N SER A 214 -11.22 15.18 22.17
CA SER A 214 -12.35 14.24 22.21
C SER A 214 -12.24 13.24 23.36
N GLN A 215 -13.39 12.85 23.92
CA GLN A 215 -13.47 11.73 24.87
C GLN A 215 -13.69 10.37 24.19
N SER A 216 -13.99 10.38 22.89
CA SER A 216 -14.40 9.20 22.12
C SER A 216 -13.22 8.37 21.64
N PHE A 217 -12.18 8.99 21.08
CA PHE A 217 -10.97 8.29 20.63
C PHE A 217 -9.71 9.03 21.09
N PHE A 218 -8.66 8.27 21.39
CA PHE A 218 -7.35 8.78 21.77
C PHE A 218 -6.24 7.88 21.23
N ILE A 219 -5.03 8.42 21.14
CA ILE A 219 -3.83 7.64 20.83
C ILE A 219 -3.24 7.15 22.15
N ASP A 220 -3.03 5.84 22.28
CA ASP A 220 -2.46 5.24 23.48
C ASP A 220 -0.91 5.33 23.51
N ARG A 221 -0.28 4.73 24.54
CA ARG A 221 1.19 4.75 24.67
C ARG A 221 1.94 3.94 23.60
N ARG A 222 1.24 3.07 22.88
CA ARG A 222 1.79 2.28 21.77
C ARG A 222 1.65 3.02 20.45
N GLY A 223 0.91 4.12 20.41
CA GLY A 223 0.61 4.85 19.18
C GLY A 223 -0.63 4.32 18.47
N GLU A 224 -1.43 3.46 19.10
CA GLU A 224 -2.65 2.89 18.52
C GLU A 224 -3.86 3.78 18.82
N VAL A 225 -4.84 3.81 17.92
CA VAL A 225 -6.12 4.49 18.17
C VAL A 225 -6.99 3.60 19.04
N SER A 226 -7.43 4.14 20.18
CA SER A 226 -8.29 3.44 21.13
C SER A 226 -9.46 4.31 21.58
N SER A 227 -10.51 3.66 22.06
CA SER A 227 -11.68 4.33 22.64
C SER A 227 -11.91 3.91 24.09
N ARG A 228 -12.46 4.81 24.90
CA ARG A 228 -12.98 4.48 26.24
C ARG A 228 -14.28 3.67 26.17
N HIS A 229 -15.02 3.77 25.06
CA HIS A 229 -16.21 2.98 24.80
C HIS A 229 -15.82 1.68 24.09
N ASN A 230 -16.07 0.54 24.74
CA ASN A 230 -15.72 -0.78 24.18
C ASN A 230 -16.37 -1.00 22.80
N ALA A 231 -17.64 -0.60 22.63
CA ALA A 231 -18.34 -0.73 21.36
C ALA A 231 -17.66 0.04 20.22
N HIS A 232 -17.22 1.28 20.47
CA HIS A 232 -16.52 2.08 19.45
C HIS A 232 -15.15 1.52 19.13
N ARG A 233 -14.41 1.06 20.15
CA ARG A 233 -13.11 0.40 19.96
C ARG A 233 -13.25 -0.83 19.07
N LYS A 234 -14.18 -1.73 19.43
CA LYS A 234 -14.40 -2.97 18.67
C LYS A 234 -14.84 -2.68 17.24
N LEU A 235 -15.77 -1.73 17.04
CA LEU A 235 -16.21 -1.32 15.70
C LEU A 235 -15.05 -0.82 14.84
N PHE A 236 -14.12 -0.06 15.43
CA PHE A 236 -12.94 0.45 14.74
C PHE A 236 -11.93 -0.65 14.41
N GLU A 237 -11.64 -1.54 15.36
CA GLU A 237 -10.74 -2.70 15.17
C GLU A 237 -11.29 -3.65 14.08
N ASP A 238 -12.57 -4.00 14.15
CA ASP A 238 -13.23 -4.86 13.16
C ASP A 238 -13.18 -4.23 11.75
N ALA A 239 -13.40 -2.91 11.66
CA ALA A 239 -13.32 -2.18 10.40
C ALA A 239 -11.91 -2.18 9.80
N ILE A 240 -10.87 -2.00 10.62
CA ILE A 240 -9.47 -2.08 10.17
C ILE A 240 -9.18 -3.46 9.57
N VAL A 241 -9.52 -4.51 10.30
CA VAL A 241 -9.27 -5.90 9.86
C VAL A 241 -10.01 -6.18 8.55
N GLN A 242 -11.30 -5.87 8.49
CA GLN A 242 -12.13 -6.12 7.30
C GLN A 242 -11.68 -5.28 6.09
N CYS A 243 -11.27 -4.02 6.29
CA CYS A 243 -10.75 -3.17 5.23
C CYS A 243 -9.44 -3.75 4.64
N ARG A 244 -8.54 -4.24 5.51
CA ARG A 244 -7.29 -4.88 5.08
C ARG A 244 -7.53 -6.18 4.32
N THR A 245 -8.42 -7.04 4.82
CA THR A 245 -8.70 -8.33 4.19
C THR A 245 -9.43 -8.18 2.86
N SER A 246 -10.36 -7.21 2.75
CA SER A 246 -11.12 -7.01 1.52
C SER A 246 -10.41 -6.14 0.47
N GLY A 247 -9.44 -5.31 0.90
CA GLY A 247 -8.81 -4.31 0.03
C GLY A 247 -9.77 -3.23 -0.46
N LYS A 248 -10.91 -3.05 0.21
CA LYS A 248 -11.96 -2.10 -0.18
C LYS A 248 -12.25 -1.11 0.96
N PRO A 249 -12.66 0.13 0.64
CA PRO A 249 -13.09 1.09 1.65
C PRO A 249 -14.27 0.56 2.48
N LEU A 250 -14.28 0.89 3.77
CA LEU A 250 -15.38 0.61 4.69
C LEU A 250 -15.90 1.89 5.33
N GLY A 251 -17.23 2.00 5.39
CA GLY A 251 -17.94 3.13 5.97
C GLY A 251 -19.11 3.61 5.12
N PRO A 252 -19.86 4.62 5.61
CA PRO A 252 -19.68 5.27 6.91
C PRO A 252 -20.07 4.37 8.09
N LEU A 253 -19.22 4.30 9.12
CA LEU A 253 -19.47 3.56 10.36
C LEU A 253 -19.78 4.56 11.49
N VAL A 254 -20.98 4.47 12.04
CA VAL A 254 -21.49 5.44 13.03
C VAL A 254 -21.05 5.08 14.44
N LEU A 255 -20.47 6.05 15.15
CA LEU A 255 -20.15 5.96 16.58
C LEU A 255 -21.40 6.32 17.39
N THR A 256 -22.18 5.32 17.76
CA THR A 256 -23.45 5.52 18.47
C THR A 256 -23.22 6.20 19.83
N GLY A 257 -23.95 7.29 20.06
CA GLY A 257 -23.99 8.03 21.33
C GLY A 257 -25.42 8.34 21.77
N GLU A 258 -25.55 9.04 22.90
CA GLU A 258 -26.86 9.34 23.53
C GLU A 258 -27.67 10.42 22.81
N ALA A 259 -27.01 11.32 22.06
CA ALA A 259 -27.64 12.41 21.33
C ALA A 259 -27.19 12.44 19.87
N ALA A 260 -28.15 12.50 18.95
CA ALA A 260 -27.89 12.73 17.53
C ALA A 260 -27.67 14.23 17.27
N PRO A 261 -26.87 14.61 16.27
CA PRO A 261 -26.17 13.73 15.31
C PRO A 261 -24.88 13.10 15.86
N ASN A 262 -24.66 11.82 15.52
CA ASN A 262 -23.51 11.05 16.00
C ASN A 262 -22.31 11.15 15.05
N PRO A 263 -21.06 11.20 15.55
CA PRO A 263 -19.87 11.08 14.73
C PRO A 263 -19.82 9.75 13.97
N PHE A 264 -19.14 9.75 12.83
CA PHE A 264 -18.89 8.54 12.05
C PHE A 264 -17.48 8.55 11.47
N PHE A 265 -17.01 7.38 11.03
CA PHE A 265 -15.70 7.27 10.40
C PHE A 265 -15.74 6.42 9.14
N VAL A 266 -14.74 6.63 8.29
CA VAL A 266 -14.48 5.86 7.07
C VAL A 266 -13.03 5.40 7.14
N VAL A 267 -12.81 4.15 6.73
CA VAL A 267 -11.48 3.54 6.60
C VAL A 267 -11.28 3.19 5.14
N MET A 268 -10.17 3.60 4.54
CA MET A 268 -9.86 3.28 3.16
C MET A 268 -8.41 2.82 2.99
N PRO A 269 -8.17 1.80 2.16
CA PRO A 269 -6.82 1.39 1.83
C PRO A 269 -6.16 2.47 0.98
N ILE A 270 -4.95 2.88 1.35
CA ILE A 270 -4.11 3.72 0.51
C ILE A 270 -3.26 2.78 -0.34
N ASN A 271 -3.55 2.75 -1.64
CA ASN A 271 -2.61 2.20 -2.60
C ASN A 271 -1.47 3.21 -2.71
N VAL A 272 -0.35 2.91 -2.05
CA VAL A 272 0.88 3.65 -2.30
C VAL A 272 1.22 3.39 -3.76
N LEU A 273 1.15 4.43 -4.60
CA LEU A 273 1.79 4.44 -5.91
C LEU A 273 3.31 4.55 -5.68
N SER A 274 3.87 3.62 -4.90
CA SER A 274 5.31 3.48 -4.84
C SER A 274 5.70 2.78 -6.14
N GLU A 275 6.67 3.34 -6.87
CA GLU A 275 7.40 2.67 -7.95
C GLU A 275 8.28 1.54 -7.38
N THR A 276 7.75 0.79 -6.40
CA THR A 276 8.43 -0.37 -5.86
C THR A 276 8.58 -1.36 -7.01
N PRO A 277 9.81 -1.79 -7.33
CA PRO A 277 10.01 -2.79 -8.36
C PRO A 277 9.09 -3.99 -8.13
N VAL A 278 8.50 -4.51 -9.20
CA VAL A 278 7.52 -5.61 -9.15
C VAL A 278 8.05 -6.78 -8.32
N TYR A 279 9.36 -7.04 -8.41
CA TYR A 279 10.02 -8.13 -7.71
C TYR A 279 10.22 -7.93 -6.20
N LEU A 280 10.07 -6.71 -5.69
CA LEU A 280 10.10 -6.40 -4.26
C LEU A 280 8.71 -6.20 -3.68
N ALA A 281 7.71 -5.94 -4.54
CA ALA A 281 6.37 -5.55 -4.13
C ALA A 281 5.75 -6.51 -3.09
N PRO A 282 5.80 -7.86 -3.22
CA PRO A 282 5.22 -8.75 -2.21
C PRO A 282 5.90 -8.71 -0.84
N PHE A 283 7.16 -8.26 -0.77
CA PHE A 283 7.99 -8.27 0.45
C PHE A 283 8.07 -6.90 1.13
N VAL A 284 7.88 -5.82 0.36
CA VAL A 284 7.77 -4.46 0.87
C VAL A 284 6.34 -4.17 1.33
N ARG A 285 5.34 -4.74 0.64
CA ARG A 285 3.93 -4.61 0.99
C ARG A 285 3.61 -5.47 2.21
N GLY A 286 3.91 -4.95 3.39
CA GLY A 286 3.11 -5.30 4.56
C GLY A 286 1.67 -4.76 4.40
N PRO A 287 0.80 -4.96 5.40
CA PRO A 287 -0.59 -4.52 5.36
C PRO A 287 -0.74 -3.09 4.81
N GLN A 288 -1.54 -2.90 3.75
CA GLN A 288 -1.69 -1.60 3.10
C GLN A 288 -1.97 -0.49 4.13
N PRO A 289 -1.25 0.64 4.13
CA PRO A 289 -1.56 1.72 5.05
C PRO A 289 -3.02 2.15 4.86
N LEU A 290 -3.70 2.46 5.95
CA LEU A 290 -5.12 2.82 5.90
C LEU A 290 -5.27 4.31 6.19
N LEU A 291 -5.97 5.04 5.32
CA LEU A 291 -6.48 6.36 5.66
C LEU A 291 -7.76 6.19 6.48
N CYS A 292 -7.75 6.73 7.68
CA CYS A 292 -8.93 6.85 8.52
C CYS A 292 -9.37 8.31 8.56
N MET A 293 -10.65 8.55 8.33
CA MET A 293 -11.25 9.88 8.46
C MET A 293 -12.40 9.81 9.45
N ILE A 294 -12.39 10.71 10.44
CA ILE A 294 -13.46 10.87 11.41
C ILE A 294 -14.19 12.17 11.11
N MET A 295 -15.50 12.06 11.00
CA MET A 295 -16.41 13.16 10.72
C MET A 295 -17.37 13.29 11.90
N ASP A 296 -17.25 14.38 12.64
CA ASP A 296 -18.19 14.76 13.68
C ASP A 296 -19.18 15.77 13.09
N PRO A 297 -20.48 15.46 12.99
CA PRO A 297 -21.49 16.39 12.52
C PRO A 297 -21.58 17.70 13.34
N GLY A 298 -21.09 17.71 14.58
CA GLY A 298 -20.96 18.92 15.39
C GLY A 298 -19.79 19.81 14.96
N ASP A 299 -18.81 19.27 14.24
CA ASP A 299 -17.65 20.00 13.72
C ASP A 299 -17.94 20.48 12.29
N GLN A 300 -18.42 21.72 12.18
CA GLN A 300 -18.64 22.33 10.87
C GLN A 300 -17.32 22.86 10.31
N PRO A 301 -16.87 22.37 9.13
CA PRO A 301 -15.65 22.88 8.52
C PRO A 301 -15.81 24.37 8.26
N LEU A 302 -14.90 25.16 8.81
CA LEU A 302 -14.86 26.60 8.57
C LEU A 302 -13.93 26.91 7.41
N ALA A 303 -14.43 27.71 6.47
CA ALA A 303 -13.61 28.34 5.46
C ALA A 303 -12.69 29.38 6.11
N GLU A 304 -11.45 29.44 5.63
CA GLU A 304 -10.50 30.49 5.99
C GLU A 304 -11.04 31.86 5.57
N LEU A 305 -10.74 32.90 6.36
CA LEU A 305 -11.24 34.26 6.12
C LEU A 305 -10.80 34.80 4.75
N GLU A 306 -9.61 34.43 4.28
CA GLU A 306 -9.10 34.81 2.96
C GLU A 306 -9.93 34.19 1.83
N ASN A 307 -10.30 32.91 1.97
CA ASN A 307 -11.18 32.25 1.02
C ASN A 307 -12.57 32.92 1.00
N LEU A 308 -13.16 33.18 2.18
CA LEU A 308 -14.44 33.88 2.23
C LEU A 308 -14.39 35.25 1.55
N GLN A 309 -13.35 36.04 1.79
CA GLN A 309 -13.15 37.33 1.12
C GLN A 309 -13.03 37.19 -0.40
N HIS A 310 -12.20 36.26 -0.85
CA HIS A 310 -11.91 36.07 -2.27
C HIS A 310 -13.15 35.57 -3.05
N TYR A 311 -13.84 34.55 -2.52
CA TYR A 311 -14.97 33.91 -3.21
C TYR A 311 -16.25 34.73 -3.15
N PHE A 312 -16.49 35.47 -2.06
CA PHE A 312 -17.72 36.27 -1.90
C PHE A 312 -17.52 37.76 -2.17
N GLY A 313 -16.31 38.23 -2.46
CA GLY A 313 -16.02 39.66 -2.67
C GLY A 313 -16.29 40.51 -1.42
N VAL A 314 -16.20 39.91 -0.23
CA VAL A 314 -16.48 40.56 1.05
C VAL A 314 -15.20 41.07 1.70
N SER A 315 -15.33 42.06 2.58
CA SER A 315 -14.22 42.56 3.42
C SER A 315 -13.88 41.56 4.54
N LYS A 316 -12.69 41.68 5.13
CA LYS A 316 -12.28 40.88 6.30
C LYS A 316 -13.32 40.87 7.41
N ARG A 317 -13.90 42.03 7.73
CA ARG A 317 -14.89 42.17 8.80
C ARG A 317 -16.21 41.49 8.48
N GLU A 318 -16.61 41.53 7.22
CA GLU A 318 -17.79 40.81 6.71
C GLU A 318 -17.55 39.28 6.69
N ALA A 319 -16.34 38.84 6.36
CA ALA A 319 -15.95 37.42 6.44
C ALA A 319 -15.92 36.90 7.89
N GLU A 320 -15.45 37.71 8.85
CA GLU A 320 -15.52 37.37 10.28
C GLU A 320 -16.97 37.18 10.73
N LEU A 321 -17.86 38.10 10.35
CA LEU A 321 -19.29 37.99 10.64
C LEU A 321 -19.88 36.71 10.02
N LEU A 322 -19.58 36.43 8.76
CA LEU A 322 -20.05 35.23 8.07
C LEU A 322 -19.56 33.93 8.75
N GLN A 323 -18.32 33.91 9.25
CA GLN A 323 -17.75 32.75 9.94
C GLN A 323 -18.48 32.45 11.26
N TYR A 324 -18.88 33.47 12.03
CA TYR A 324 -19.70 33.28 13.24
C TYR A 324 -21.10 32.75 12.91
N LEU A 325 -21.72 33.25 11.84
CA LEU A 325 -23.03 32.76 11.40
C LEU A 325 -22.98 31.32 10.92
N VAL A 326 -21.91 30.92 10.22
CA VAL A 326 -21.69 29.52 9.81
C VAL A 326 -21.63 28.63 11.04
N ARG A 327 -20.95 29.03 12.12
CA ARG A 327 -20.93 28.29 13.41
C ARG A 327 -22.30 28.18 14.12
N GLY A 328 -23.36 28.72 13.54
CA GLY A 328 -24.70 28.72 14.11
C GLY A 328 -24.96 29.83 15.13
N ALA A 329 -24.05 30.81 15.26
CA ALA A 329 -24.28 31.95 16.14
C ALA A 329 -25.42 32.83 15.61
N SER A 330 -26.25 33.34 16.51
CA SER A 330 -27.25 34.35 16.20
C SER A 330 -26.59 35.69 15.86
N VAL A 331 -27.34 36.60 15.23
CA VAL A 331 -26.87 37.96 14.93
C VAL A 331 -26.50 38.72 16.21
N GLY A 332 -27.24 38.46 17.30
CA GLY A 332 -26.96 39.03 18.62
C GLY A 332 -25.63 38.55 19.19
N GLU A 333 -25.43 37.24 19.25
CA GLU A 333 -24.17 36.64 19.72
C GLU A 333 -22.98 37.07 18.86
N THR A 334 -23.17 37.11 17.54
CA THR A 334 -22.15 37.60 16.60
C THR A 334 -21.82 39.08 16.84
N SER A 335 -22.83 39.93 17.10
CA SER A 335 -22.59 41.34 17.40
C SER A 335 -21.79 41.55 18.69
N HIS A 336 -22.06 40.72 19.72
CA HIS A 336 -21.31 40.73 20.96
C HIS A 336 -19.87 40.22 20.76
N ALA A 337 -19.69 39.09 20.07
CA ALA A 337 -18.37 38.51 19.80
C ALA A 337 -17.47 39.43 18.95
N LEU A 338 -18.08 40.27 18.11
CA LEU A 338 -17.39 41.26 17.30
C LEU A 338 -17.34 42.65 17.97
N GLU A 339 -17.89 42.86 19.16
CA GLU A 339 -17.93 44.18 19.82
C GLU A 339 -18.55 45.29 18.94
N ILE A 340 -19.63 44.98 18.23
CA ILE A 340 -20.38 45.93 17.38
C ILE A 340 -21.85 46.00 17.81
N SER A 341 -22.55 47.08 17.44
CA SER A 341 -23.99 47.17 17.69
C SER A 341 -24.76 46.13 16.85
N TYR A 342 -25.89 45.66 17.38
CA TYR A 342 -26.81 44.78 16.66
C TYR A 342 -27.23 45.34 15.29
N ASN A 343 -27.49 46.64 15.22
CA ASN A 343 -27.83 47.33 13.97
C ASN A 343 -26.67 47.34 12.98
N THR A 344 -25.44 47.49 13.47
CA THR A 344 -24.22 47.40 12.64
C THR A 344 -24.06 45.99 12.05
N ALA A 345 -24.25 44.94 12.87
CA ALA A 345 -24.21 43.55 12.39
C ALA A 345 -25.28 43.27 11.32
N ARG A 346 -26.52 43.73 11.54
CA ARG A 346 -27.62 43.60 10.57
C ARG A 346 -27.32 44.34 9.26
N ASN A 347 -26.75 45.54 9.33
CA ASN A 347 -26.36 46.30 8.14
C ASN A 347 -25.23 45.61 7.37
N HIS A 348 -24.24 45.04 8.06
CA HIS A 348 -23.20 44.23 7.41
C HIS A 348 -23.80 43.00 6.73
N MET A 349 -24.73 42.28 7.37
CA MET A 349 -25.41 41.15 6.74
C MET A 349 -26.17 41.54 5.47
N ALA A 350 -26.92 42.65 5.48
CA ALA A 350 -27.63 43.12 4.30
C ALA A 350 -26.67 43.41 3.15
N ARG A 351 -25.55 44.09 3.43
CA ARG A 351 -24.51 44.36 2.43
C ARG A 351 -23.87 43.08 1.89
N ILE A 352 -23.63 42.08 2.73
CA ILE A 352 -23.09 40.79 2.29
C ILE A 352 -24.10 40.09 1.38
N ALA A 353 -25.39 40.06 1.78
CA ALA A 353 -26.45 39.46 0.99
C ALA A 353 -26.58 40.13 -0.39
N ASP A 354 -26.50 41.46 -0.45
CA ASP A 354 -26.50 42.22 -1.69
C ASP A 354 -25.27 41.89 -2.57
N LYS A 355 -24.06 41.85 -1.98
CA LYS A 355 -22.82 41.49 -2.70
C LYS A 355 -22.85 40.06 -3.26
N VAL A 356 -23.39 39.12 -2.50
CA VAL A 356 -23.48 37.70 -2.88
C VAL A 356 -24.75 37.39 -3.68
N SER A 357 -25.64 38.38 -3.84
CA SER A 357 -26.91 38.27 -4.58
C SER A 357 -27.83 37.17 -4.05
N VAL A 358 -27.96 37.09 -2.73
CA VAL A 358 -28.81 36.12 -2.01
C VAL A 358 -29.90 36.81 -1.24
N ASN A 359 -31.03 36.11 -1.06
CA ASN A 359 -32.25 36.72 -0.50
C ASN A 359 -32.44 36.44 0.99
N SER A 360 -31.57 35.62 1.60
CA SER A 360 -31.69 35.26 3.02
C SER A 360 -30.35 34.96 3.68
N GLN A 361 -30.31 35.16 5.00
CA GLN A 361 -29.20 34.74 5.85
C GLN A 361 -28.95 33.23 5.74
N SER A 362 -30.01 32.42 5.68
CA SER A 362 -29.91 30.96 5.55
C SER A 362 -29.23 30.54 4.24
N GLU A 363 -29.51 31.25 3.14
CA GLU A 363 -28.88 30.99 1.85
C GLU A 363 -27.39 31.38 1.85
N LEU A 364 -27.05 32.51 2.49
CA LEU A 364 -25.67 32.93 2.68
C LEU A 364 -24.87 31.91 3.52
N VAL A 365 -25.43 31.46 4.64
CA VAL A 365 -24.81 30.44 5.51
C VAL A 365 -24.63 29.12 4.76
N ARG A 366 -25.63 28.69 3.97
CA ARG A 366 -25.52 27.49 3.14
C ARG A 366 -24.37 27.59 2.15
N LEU A 367 -24.27 28.68 1.38
CA LEU A 367 -23.20 28.87 0.39
C LEU A 367 -21.81 28.89 1.04
N ALA A 368 -21.67 29.57 2.19
CA ALA A 368 -20.41 29.62 2.92
C ALA A 368 -20.00 28.25 3.47
N SER A 369 -20.97 27.47 3.97
CA SER A 369 -20.75 26.11 4.47
C SER A 369 -20.37 25.14 3.34
N ASP A 370 -21.06 25.24 2.18
CA ASP A 370 -20.77 24.45 0.99
C ASP A 370 -19.36 24.74 0.45
N LEU A 371 -18.95 26.02 0.45
CA LEU A 371 -17.58 26.41 0.07
C LEU A 371 -16.56 25.79 1.02
N ALA A 372 -16.79 25.87 2.33
CA ALA A 372 -15.89 25.33 3.34
C ALA A 372 -15.73 23.80 3.25
N ALA A 373 -16.79 23.09 2.87
CA ALA A 373 -16.75 21.64 2.70
C ALA A 373 -16.01 21.19 1.42
N ARG A 374 -15.90 22.08 0.41
CA ARG A 374 -15.37 21.73 -0.93
C ARG A 374 -13.96 22.26 -1.18
N VAL A 375 -13.58 23.38 -0.57
CA VAL A 375 -12.28 24.02 -0.83
C VAL A 375 -11.21 23.37 0.06
N PRO A 376 -10.15 22.79 -0.54
CA PRO A 376 -9.01 22.29 0.24
C PRO A 376 -8.39 23.41 1.07
N ARG A 377 -8.01 23.12 2.31
CA ARG A 377 -7.32 24.12 3.16
C ARG A 377 -5.95 24.48 2.59
N GLN A 378 -5.59 25.76 2.66
CA GLN A 378 -4.26 26.21 2.27
C GLN A 378 -3.34 26.10 3.48
N ARG A 379 -2.12 25.60 3.28
CA ARG A 379 -1.13 25.57 4.35
C ARG A 379 -0.66 27.01 4.60
N VAL A 380 -1.05 27.58 5.72
CA VAL A 380 -0.44 28.83 6.22
C VAL A 380 1.04 28.50 6.47
N ARG A 381 1.93 29.21 5.76
CA ARG A 381 3.38 29.07 5.87
C ARG A 381 3.90 29.42 7.26
#